data_AF-A0A9D1G4K3-F1
#
_entry.id   AF-A0A9D1G4K3-F1
#
_cell.length_a   1.000
_cell.length_b   1.000
_cell.length_c   1.000
_cell.angle_alpha   90.00
_cell.angle_beta   90.00
_cell.angle_gamma   90.00
#
_symmetry.space_group_name_H-M   'P 1'
#
loop_
_entity.id
_entity.type
_entity.pdbx_description
1 polymer ?
#
loop_
_entity_poly.entity_id
_entity_poly.type
_entity_poly.pdbx_seq_one_letter_code
_entity_poly.pdbx_strand_id
1 'polypeptide(L)'
;MKYCGKCGAPLREGKGFCPKCGAEVRKPEPVQEPAAPVAVKEKRPRRGARRLVTALIVLVLIGGLGAAGWYWGLPYVKGLLPAGELPRVSYSYMSREPEIEIEYEAVDAIYPSLYNTTDYILLVQATSEGGDRDVMIRAEVPGFTQVYEQKFSLGSQLTQFYIHPPVLTGELNLGSAKQAQIVFSVTDIDSGKPVIQDTLPIQIMSKFDMINYDPELGLSSWDYYLSFLTPESPGVLELKRNAVDFVSGLTGGQFTMIQGYQDSGLFGSQIELNTYYQALALQGAMSEMGVRYNNAWYSMSQSGDKMLQRVQLPDDTLSSKSGVCIETSLAIASALQSAGMNVFLIFPPGHAQVAVELWPNSGEYYLIETTILPVDGENVNSIVSYKTQQEWLDYIQNGYGDGSGGCYVLNCGLATALGLLPLTN
;
A
#
# COMPACT_ATOMS: atom_id res chain seq x y z
N MET A 1 -71.56 -20.93 -34.77
CA MET A 1 -70.81 -21.00 -33.50
C MET A 1 -69.71 -19.95 -33.51
N LYS A 2 -69.37 -19.38 -32.35
CA LYS A 2 -68.18 -18.52 -32.17
C LYS A 2 -67.06 -19.36 -31.54
N TYR A 3 -65.80 -18.96 -31.73
CA TYR A 3 -64.63 -19.63 -31.15
C TYR A 3 -63.86 -18.68 -30.23
N CYS A 4 -63.18 -19.21 -29.21
CA CYS A 4 -62.35 -18.41 -28.31
C CYS A 4 -61.03 -18.02 -28.98
N GLY A 5 -60.81 -16.70 -29.17
CA GLY A 5 -59.60 -16.18 -29.80
C GLY A 5 -58.27 -16.50 -29.08
N LYS A 6 -58.30 -16.97 -27.82
CA LYS A 6 -57.10 -17.37 -27.06
C LYS A 6 -56.79 -18.88 -27.13
N CYS A 7 -57.74 -19.74 -27.50
CA CYS A 7 -57.54 -21.21 -27.41
C CYS A 7 -58.32 -22.07 -28.42
N GLY A 8 -59.02 -21.47 -29.40
CA GLY A 8 -59.75 -22.19 -30.46
C GLY A 8 -60.99 -22.97 -30.02
N ALA A 9 -61.32 -23.03 -28.71
CA ALA A 9 -62.48 -23.77 -28.24
C ALA A 9 -63.82 -23.14 -28.69
N PRO A 10 -64.84 -23.92 -29.08
CA PRO A 10 -66.16 -23.41 -29.44
C PRO A 10 -66.88 -22.83 -28.22
N LEU A 11 -67.43 -21.63 -28.38
CA LEU A 11 -68.20 -20.92 -27.37
C LEU A 11 -69.70 -21.13 -27.60
N ARG A 12 -70.41 -21.54 -26.54
CA ARG A 12 -71.87 -21.49 -26.48
C ARG A 12 -72.32 -20.03 -26.32
N GLU A 13 -73.43 -19.67 -26.96
CA GLU A 13 -73.91 -18.29 -26.97
C GLU A 13 -74.37 -17.84 -25.58
N GLY A 14 -74.24 -16.54 -25.28
CA GLY A 14 -74.63 -15.95 -24.00
C GLY A 14 -73.60 -16.01 -22.85
N LYS A 15 -72.51 -16.77 -22.97
CA LYS A 15 -71.44 -16.79 -21.95
C LYS A 15 -70.45 -15.64 -22.10
N GLY A 16 -70.17 -14.93 -21.01
CA GLY A 16 -69.18 -13.84 -20.95
C GLY A 16 -67.71 -14.28 -20.80
N PHE A 17 -67.44 -15.59 -20.65
CA PHE A 17 -66.09 -16.13 -20.48
C PHE A 17 -65.94 -17.51 -21.13
N CYS A 18 -64.71 -17.87 -21.51
CA CYS A 18 -64.39 -19.17 -22.11
C CYS A 18 -64.24 -20.27 -21.04
N PRO A 19 -65.04 -21.36 -21.09
CA PRO A 19 -64.99 -22.42 -20.07
C PRO A 19 -63.74 -23.31 -20.13
N LYS A 20 -62.88 -23.18 -21.16
CA LYS A 20 -61.63 -23.97 -21.28
C LYS A 20 -60.37 -23.20 -20.85
N CYS A 21 -60.40 -21.86 -20.79
CA CYS A 21 -59.19 -21.04 -20.50
C CYS A 21 -59.45 -19.72 -19.74
N GLY A 22 -60.67 -19.49 -19.24
CA GLY A 22 -61.02 -18.32 -18.44
C GLY A 22 -61.12 -16.98 -19.18
N ALA A 23 -60.73 -16.90 -20.46
CA ALA A 23 -60.70 -15.64 -21.21
C ALA A 23 -62.09 -14.99 -21.37
N GLU A 24 -62.18 -13.71 -21.01
CA GLU A 24 -63.42 -12.91 -21.03
C GLU A 24 -63.81 -12.46 -22.46
N VAL A 25 -65.12 -12.26 -22.69
CA VAL A 25 -65.73 -11.99 -24.00
C VAL A 25 -66.49 -10.65 -23.97
N ARG A 26 -65.77 -9.56 -24.28
CA ARG A 26 -66.32 -8.19 -24.29
C ARG A 26 -67.41 -7.99 -25.37
N LYS A 27 -68.39 -7.14 -25.07
CA LYS A 27 -69.37 -6.56 -26.01
C LYS A 27 -69.23 -5.02 -26.02
N PRO A 28 -69.54 -4.32 -27.13
CA PRO A 28 -69.64 -2.86 -27.16
C PRO A 28 -71.00 -2.37 -26.59
N GLU A 29 -71.07 -1.09 -26.23
CA GLU A 29 -72.16 -0.44 -25.47
C GLU A 29 -72.77 0.77 -26.23
N PRO A 30 -74.08 1.11 -26.08
CA PRO A 30 -74.79 2.07 -26.94
C PRO A 30 -75.13 3.44 -26.30
N VAL A 31 -75.92 4.27 -27.02
CA VAL A 31 -76.14 5.73 -26.81
C VAL A 31 -77.56 6.07 -26.29
N GLN A 32 -77.69 7.21 -25.59
CA GLN A 32 -78.95 7.92 -25.19
C GLN A 32 -78.71 9.45 -25.14
N GLU A 33 -79.69 10.38 -25.07
CA GLU A 33 -81.00 10.58 -25.75
C GLU A 33 -81.44 12.09 -25.60
N PRO A 34 -82.50 12.61 -26.27
CA PRO A 34 -82.72 14.06 -26.47
C PRO A 34 -84.03 14.70 -25.90
N ALA A 35 -84.08 16.05 -25.85
CA ALA A 35 -85.28 16.93 -25.71
C ALA A 35 -84.91 18.39 -26.10
N ALA A 36 -85.76 19.33 -26.58
CA ALA A 36 -87.16 19.40 -27.03
C ALA A 36 -87.35 20.56 -28.09
N PRO A 37 -88.52 20.74 -28.78
CA PRO A 37 -88.62 21.52 -30.04
C PRO A 37 -89.61 22.74 -30.03
N VAL A 38 -90.13 23.14 -31.23
CA VAL A 38 -91.15 24.20 -31.58
C VAL A 38 -90.53 25.58 -31.92
N ALA A 39 -90.86 26.35 -32.98
CA ALA A 39 -91.75 26.28 -34.17
C ALA A 39 -91.07 26.97 -35.39
N VAL A 40 -91.18 26.56 -36.68
CA VAL A 40 -92.33 26.64 -37.64
C VAL A 40 -92.73 28.11 -37.93
N LYS A 41 -92.43 28.76 -39.09
CA LYS A 41 -92.96 28.63 -40.49
C LYS A 41 -92.28 29.68 -41.43
N GLU A 42 -92.47 29.90 -42.76
CA GLU A 42 -93.20 29.27 -43.90
C GLU A 42 -92.59 29.66 -45.32
N LYS A 43 -92.91 28.91 -46.39
CA LYS A 43 -92.91 29.17 -47.89
C LYS A 43 -91.94 30.15 -48.63
N ARG A 44 -91.16 29.57 -49.56
CA ARG A 44 -91.11 29.73 -51.08
C ARG A 44 -91.40 31.10 -51.75
N PRO A 45 -90.75 31.47 -52.90
CA PRO A 45 -90.53 30.59 -54.08
C PRO A 45 -89.19 30.76 -54.89
N ARG A 46 -89.11 30.14 -56.08
CA ARG A 46 -87.93 30.02 -56.98
C ARG A 46 -87.76 31.19 -57.98
N ARG A 47 -86.50 31.51 -58.37
CA ARG A 47 -86.05 31.85 -59.77
C ARG A 47 -84.52 32.05 -59.85
N GLY A 48 -83.92 32.00 -61.06
CA GLY A 48 -82.60 32.63 -61.33
C GLY A 48 -81.40 31.73 -61.69
N ALA A 49 -81.46 30.94 -62.76
CA ALA A 49 -80.35 30.06 -63.20
C ALA A 49 -79.19 30.80 -63.92
N ARG A 50 -78.42 31.63 -63.20
CA ARG A 50 -77.22 32.32 -63.75
C ARG A 50 -75.94 32.25 -62.90
N ARG A 51 -75.94 31.62 -61.72
CA ARG A 51 -74.75 31.52 -60.85
C ARG A 51 -73.92 30.23 -60.98
N LEU A 52 -74.39 29.23 -61.75
CA LEU A 52 -73.75 27.90 -61.79
C LEU A 52 -72.49 27.84 -62.69
N VAL A 53 -72.46 28.61 -63.78
CA VAL A 53 -71.41 28.51 -64.82
C VAL A 53 -70.06 29.08 -64.34
N THR A 54 -70.08 30.22 -63.63
CA THR A 54 -68.85 30.84 -63.11
C THR A 54 -68.20 30.03 -61.99
N ALA A 55 -68.99 29.33 -61.17
CA ALA A 55 -68.46 28.46 -60.11
C ALA A 55 -67.67 27.25 -60.68
N LEU A 56 -68.14 26.67 -61.79
CA LEU A 56 -67.48 25.54 -62.44
C LEU A 56 -66.10 25.90 -63.01
N ILE A 57 -65.96 27.09 -63.64
CA ILE A 57 -64.68 27.53 -64.22
C ILE A 57 -63.62 27.73 -63.12
N VAL A 58 -63.99 28.33 -61.99
CA VAL A 58 -63.09 28.52 -60.84
C VAL A 58 -62.66 27.18 -60.24
N LEU A 59 -63.58 26.22 -60.09
CA LEU A 59 -63.25 24.87 -59.60
C LEU A 59 -62.30 24.11 -60.52
N VAL A 60 -62.44 24.23 -61.85
CA VAL A 60 -61.53 23.61 -62.82
C VAL A 60 -60.13 24.25 -62.76
N LEU A 61 -60.03 25.57 -62.60
CA LEU A 61 -58.72 26.24 -62.47
C LEU A 61 -57.99 25.88 -61.17
N ILE A 62 -58.71 25.83 -60.04
CA ILE A 62 -58.14 25.39 -58.75
C ILE A 62 -57.72 23.91 -58.83
N GLY A 63 -58.55 23.04 -59.42
CA GLY A 63 -58.23 21.63 -59.63
C GLY A 63 -57.01 21.42 -60.54
N GLY A 64 -56.88 22.21 -61.61
CA GLY A 64 -55.74 22.15 -62.54
C GLY A 64 -54.42 22.54 -61.89
N LEU A 65 -54.41 23.61 -61.07
CA LEU A 65 -53.21 24.01 -60.31
C LEU A 65 -52.83 22.96 -59.26
N GLY A 66 -53.81 22.37 -58.56
CA GLY A 66 -53.58 21.28 -57.63
C GLY A 66 -52.99 20.04 -58.31
N ALA A 67 -53.53 19.63 -59.47
CA ALA A 67 -53.04 18.49 -60.23
C ALA A 67 -51.61 18.68 -60.77
N ALA A 68 -51.27 19.89 -61.23
CA ALA A 68 -49.91 20.20 -61.70
C ALA A 68 -48.87 20.09 -60.56
N GLY A 69 -49.18 20.66 -59.39
CA GLY A 69 -48.33 20.52 -58.20
C GLY A 69 -48.17 19.07 -57.75
N TRP A 70 -49.25 18.29 -57.80
CA TRP A 70 -49.24 16.85 -57.48
C TRP A 70 -48.35 16.04 -58.44
N TYR A 71 -48.42 16.31 -59.74
CA TYR A 71 -47.73 15.51 -60.76
C TYR A 71 -46.22 15.84 -60.88
N TRP A 72 -45.81 17.09 -60.63
CA TRP A 72 -44.39 17.49 -60.71
C TRP A 72 -43.65 17.51 -59.36
N GLY A 73 -44.33 17.65 -58.22
CA GLY A 73 -43.65 17.67 -56.91
C GLY A 73 -43.25 16.27 -56.38
N LEU A 74 -43.99 15.23 -56.74
CA LEU A 74 -43.88 13.91 -56.10
C LEU A 74 -42.61 13.08 -56.37
N PRO A 75 -41.80 13.30 -57.45
CA PRO A 75 -40.49 12.66 -57.58
C PRO A 75 -39.50 13.09 -56.48
N TYR A 76 -39.56 14.35 -56.03
CA TYR A 76 -38.54 14.93 -55.14
C TYR A 76 -38.75 14.62 -53.65
N VAL A 77 -40.00 14.43 -53.20
CA VAL A 77 -40.31 14.23 -51.77
C VAL A 77 -39.96 12.82 -51.28
N LYS A 78 -39.76 11.85 -52.18
CA LYS A 78 -39.34 10.48 -51.81
C LYS A 78 -37.94 10.38 -51.19
N GLY A 79 -37.13 11.44 -51.24
CA GLY A 79 -35.81 11.51 -50.61
C GLY A 79 -35.80 11.90 -49.13
N LEU A 80 -36.97 12.23 -48.53
CA LEU A 80 -37.07 12.75 -47.15
C LEU A 80 -38.04 11.95 -46.27
N LEU A 81 -38.01 10.62 -46.39
CA LEU A 81 -38.39 9.77 -45.26
C LEU A 81 -37.26 9.84 -44.22
N PRO A 82 -37.55 10.05 -42.92
CA PRO A 82 -36.54 9.77 -41.90
C PRO A 82 -36.13 8.30 -42.03
N ALA A 83 -34.83 8.02 -41.89
CA ALA A 83 -34.36 6.65 -41.84
C ALA A 83 -35.09 5.95 -40.68
N GLY A 84 -35.86 4.90 -40.99
CA GLY A 84 -36.56 4.13 -39.97
C GLY A 84 -35.54 3.63 -38.95
N GLU A 85 -35.88 3.69 -37.66
CA GLU A 85 -34.94 3.35 -36.58
C GLU A 85 -34.25 2.02 -36.89
N LEU A 86 -32.93 2.08 -37.07
CA LEU A 86 -32.13 0.88 -37.29
C LEU A 86 -32.39 -0.06 -36.11
N PRO A 87 -32.61 -1.38 -36.36
CA PRO A 87 -32.86 -2.32 -35.28
C PRO A 87 -31.70 -2.20 -34.28
N ARG A 88 -32.01 -1.79 -33.05
CA ARG A 88 -30.99 -1.41 -32.06
C ARG A 88 -30.13 -2.63 -31.75
N VAL A 89 -28.94 -2.68 -32.35
CA VAL A 89 -28.01 -3.81 -32.21
C VAL A 89 -27.42 -3.77 -30.80
N SER A 90 -28.15 -4.33 -29.84
CA SER A 90 -27.62 -4.68 -28.54
C SER A 90 -26.66 -5.86 -28.71
N TYR A 91 -25.39 -5.56 -28.92
CA TYR A 91 -24.34 -6.58 -28.84
C TYR A 91 -24.37 -7.19 -27.44
N SER A 92 -24.39 -8.52 -27.34
CA SER A 92 -24.59 -9.22 -26.05
C SER A 92 -23.49 -9.00 -25.02
N TYR A 93 -22.33 -8.45 -25.43
CA TYR A 93 -21.28 -8.00 -24.51
C TYR A 93 -21.67 -6.71 -23.75
N MET A 94 -22.53 -5.85 -24.30
CA MET A 94 -23.05 -4.65 -23.62
C MET A 94 -24.21 -4.96 -22.64
N SER A 95 -24.50 -6.25 -22.42
CA SER A 95 -25.59 -6.73 -21.56
C SER A 95 -25.17 -7.91 -20.67
N ARG A 96 -23.87 -8.07 -20.44
CA ARG A 96 -23.38 -8.84 -19.28
C ARG A 96 -23.52 -7.96 -18.05
N GLU A 97 -23.79 -8.55 -16.89
CA GLU A 97 -23.45 -7.89 -15.63
C GLU A 97 -21.92 -7.87 -15.53
N PRO A 98 -21.27 -6.77 -15.08
CA PRO A 98 -19.82 -6.73 -14.93
C PRO A 98 -19.31 -7.86 -14.04
N GLU A 99 -18.36 -8.63 -14.58
CA GLU A 99 -17.76 -9.80 -13.95
C GLU A 99 -16.38 -9.39 -13.43
N ILE A 100 -16.23 -9.41 -12.10
CA ILE A 100 -15.00 -8.98 -11.42
C ILE A 100 -14.13 -10.21 -11.16
N GLU A 101 -13.00 -10.30 -11.86
CA GLU A 101 -11.99 -11.32 -11.63
C GLU A 101 -10.93 -10.76 -10.65
N ILE A 102 -10.48 -11.58 -9.69
CA ILE A 102 -9.52 -11.19 -8.66
C ILE A 102 -8.51 -12.34 -8.46
N GLU A 103 -7.23 -12.03 -8.64
CA GLU A 103 -6.09 -12.85 -8.22
C GLU A 103 -5.37 -12.16 -7.06
N TYR A 104 -4.73 -12.91 -6.17
CA TYR A 104 -4.11 -12.35 -4.98
C TYR A 104 -3.01 -13.24 -4.42
N GLU A 105 -1.99 -12.61 -3.83
CA GLU A 105 -0.79 -13.26 -3.31
C GLU A 105 -0.37 -12.56 -2.00
N ALA A 106 -0.05 -13.34 -0.97
CA ALA A 106 0.40 -12.83 0.31
C ALA A 106 1.84 -13.27 0.60
N VAL A 107 2.59 -12.46 1.35
CA VAL A 107 3.94 -12.82 1.79
C VAL A 107 3.87 -13.87 2.90
N ASP A 108 4.73 -14.89 2.88
CA ASP A 108 4.74 -15.97 3.88
C ASP A 108 4.99 -15.45 5.32
N ALA A 109 5.78 -14.39 5.45
CA ALA A 109 6.23 -13.89 6.74
C ALA A 109 6.39 -12.35 6.80
N ILE A 110 5.99 -11.77 7.94
CA ILE A 110 6.27 -10.40 8.33
C ILE A 110 7.51 -10.37 9.22
N TYR A 111 8.53 -9.62 8.81
CA TYR A 111 9.71 -9.29 9.62
C TYR A 111 9.47 -7.91 10.26
N PRO A 112 9.27 -7.80 11.59
CA PRO A 112 8.84 -6.54 12.19
C PRO A 112 9.79 -5.36 11.93
N SER A 113 11.10 -5.59 11.96
CA SER A 113 12.11 -4.54 11.69
C SER A 113 12.06 -3.98 10.27
N LEU A 114 11.61 -4.78 9.30
CA LEU A 114 11.51 -4.39 7.88
C LEU A 114 10.10 -3.99 7.47
N TYR A 115 9.12 -3.98 8.38
CA TYR A 115 7.74 -3.69 8.04
C TYR A 115 7.60 -2.29 7.42
N ASN A 116 8.24 -1.29 8.03
CA ASN A 116 8.26 0.10 7.53
C ASN A 116 8.82 0.27 6.10
N THR A 117 9.58 -0.71 5.60
CA THR A 117 10.16 -0.74 4.24
C THR A 117 9.49 -1.75 3.30
N THR A 118 8.51 -2.52 3.76
CA THR A 118 7.89 -3.57 2.95
C THR A 118 6.74 -2.98 2.13
N ASP A 119 6.85 -2.96 0.80
CA ASP A 119 5.84 -2.35 -0.10
C ASP A 119 4.40 -2.88 0.12
N TYR A 120 4.25 -4.17 0.47
CA TYR A 120 2.96 -4.82 0.72
C TYR A 120 3.11 -6.10 1.54
N ILE A 121 2.02 -6.53 2.20
CA ILE A 121 1.88 -7.91 2.72
C ILE A 121 0.88 -8.76 1.92
N LEU A 122 0.04 -8.09 1.13
CA LEU A 122 -0.93 -8.71 0.23
C LEU A 122 -0.93 -7.92 -1.09
N LEU A 123 -0.58 -8.57 -2.18
CA LEU A 123 -0.78 -8.07 -3.54
C LEU A 123 -2.15 -8.56 -4.01
N VAL A 124 -3.02 -7.63 -4.42
CA VAL A 124 -4.30 -7.97 -5.06
C VAL A 124 -4.25 -7.48 -6.50
N GLN A 125 -4.67 -8.29 -7.46
CA GLN A 125 -4.77 -7.94 -8.87
C GLN A 125 -6.21 -8.17 -9.32
N ALA A 126 -6.85 -7.19 -9.98
CA ALA A 126 -8.24 -7.32 -10.40
C ALA A 126 -8.55 -6.64 -11.73
N THR A 127 -9.61 -7.13 -12.37
CA THR A 127 -10.24 -6.60 -13.58
C THR A 127 -11.75 -6.54 -13.38
N SER A 128 -12.45 -5.78 -14.21
CA SER A 128 -13.92 -5.80 -14.31
C SER A 128 -14.32 -5.88 -15.78
N GLU A 129 -14.70 -7.08 -16.22
CA GLU A 129 -15.09 -7.35 -17.60
C GLU A 129 -16.57 -7.05 -17.84
N GLY A 130 -16.88 -6.43 -18.98
CA GLY A 130 -18.25 -6.00 -19.32
C GLY A 130 -18.69 -4.64 -18.75
N GLY A 131 -17.89 -3.99 -17.90
CA GLY A 131 -18.10 -2.61 -17.47
C GLY A 131 -17.28 -2.22 -16.24
N ASP A 132 -17.08 -0.91 -16.04
CA ASP A 132 -16.31 -0.39 -14.89
C ASP A 132 -17.06 -0.64 -13.56
N ARG A 133 -16.31 -0.89 -12.48
CA ARG A 133 -16.86 -1.16 -11.13
C ARG A 133 -16.06 -0.51 -10.01
N ASP A 134 -16.76 0.06 -9.04
CA ASP A 134 -16.16 0.55 -7.81
C ASP A 134 -16.16 -0.56 -6.75
N VAL A 135 -14.98 -0.89 -6.20
CA VAL A 135 -14.80 -1.90 -5.15
C VAL A 135 -14.18 -1.30 -3.90
N MET A 136 -14.54 -1.85 -2.74
CA MET A 136 -13.87 -1.60 -1.46
C MET A 136 -12.99 -2.81 -1.13
N ILE A 137 -11.68 -2.59 -1.02
CA ILE A 137 -10.74 -3.58 -0.49
C ILE A 137 -10.56 -3.29 1.00
N ARG A 138 -10.73 -4.33 1.82
CA ARG A 138 -10.42 -4.29 3.26
C ARG A 138 -9.47 -5.43 3.62
N ALA A 139 -8.43 -5.12 4.41
CA ALA A 139 -7.45 -6.10 4.89
C ALA A 139 -6.94 -5.75 6.29
N GLU A 140 -6.65 -6.76 7.11
CA GLU A 140 -6.02 -6.62 8.42
C GLU A 140 -5.27 -7.90 8.82
N VAL A 141 -4.23 -7.76 9.66
CA VAL A 141 -3.66 -8.87 10.43
C VAL A 141 -4.06 -8.66 11.89
N PRO A 142 -5.11 -9.35 12.40
CA PRO A 142 -5.68 -9.06 13.71
C PRO A 142 -4.65 -9.17 14.85
N GLY A 143 -4.52 -8.11 15.64
CA GLY A 143 -3.53 -8.04 16.71
C GLY A 143 -2.10 -7.70 16.25
N PHE A 144 -1.93 -7.24 15.01
CA PHE A 144 -0.68 -6.65 14.51
C PHE A 144 -0.93 -5.35 13.71
N THR A 145 -1.90 -5.32 12.79
CA THR A 145 -2.26 -4.11 12.04
C THR A 145 -3.61 -3.52 12.45
N GLN A 146 -3.78 -2.25 12.12
CA GLN A 146 -5.08 -1.61 12.00
C GLN A 146 -5.84 -2.18 10.78
N VAL A 147 -7.12 -1.85 10.67
CA VAL A 147 -7.93 -2.12 9.48
C VAL A 147 -7.48 -1.19 8.35
N TYR A 148 -6.94 -1.75 7.28
CA TYR A 148 -6.84 -1.06 6.00
C TYR A 148 -8.17 -1.17 5.27
N GLU A 149 -8.70 -0.05 4.79
CA GLU A 149 -9.92 0.00 3.97
C GLU A 149 -9.74 1.09 2.90
N GLN A 150 -9.75 0.70 1.62
CA GLN A 150 -9.56 1.63 0.51
C GLN A 150 -10.45 1.28 -0.69
N LYS A 151 -11.08 2.32 -1.26
CA LYS A 151 -11.85 2.24 -2.50
C LYS A 151 -10.91 2.26 -3.71
N PHE A 152 -11.22 1.42 -4.69
CA PHE A 152 -10.60 1.41 -6.02
C PHE A 152 -11.68 1.32 -7.11
N SER A 153 -11.33 1.75 -8.32
CA SER A 153 -12.18 1.63 -9.51
C SER A 153 -11.52 0.68 -10.49
N LEU A 154 -12.24 -0.38 -10.88
CA LEU A 154 -11.85 -1.41 -11.82
C LEU A 154 -12.45 -1.15 -13.20
N GLY A 155 -11.78 -1.66 -14.24
CA GLY A 155 -12.31 -1.77 -15.61
C GLY A 155 -11.62 -2.93 -16.33
N SER A 156 -11.65 -2.96 -17.66
CA SER A 156 -11.03 -4.03 -18.47
C SER A 156 -9.48 -3.90 -18.58
N GLN A 157 -8.83 -3.29 -17.59
CA GLN A 157 -7.36 -3.21 -17.47
C GLN A 157 -6.96 -3.77 -16.11
N LEU A 158 -5.97 -4.66 -16.12
CA LEU A 158 -5.43 -5.26 -14.90
C LEU A 158 -4.92 -4.17 -13.97
N THR A 159 -5.55 -4.06 -12.80
CA THR A 159 -5.20 -3.09 -11.77
C THR A 159 -4.59 -3.83 -10.59
N GLN A 160 -3.40 -3.41 -10.16
CA GLN A 160 -2.65 -4.02 -9.06
C GLN A 160 -2.70 -3.13 -7.81
N PHE A 161 -2.87 -3.75 -6.65
CA PHE A 161 -3.02 -3.09 -5.36
C PHE A 161 -2.00 -3.67 -4.38
N TYR A 162 -1.06 -2.82 -3.96
CA TYR A 162 -0.05 -3.12 -2.96
C TYR A 162 -0.63 -2.80 -1.59
N ILE A 163 -1.15 -3.83 -0.89
CA ILE A 163 -1.86 -3.63 0.37
C ILE A 163 -0.86 -3.69 1.53
N HIS A 164 -0.64 -2.51 2.13
CA HIS A 164 0.16 -2.32 3.33
C HIS A 164 -0.71 -1.72 4.45
N PRO A 165 -1.25 -2.53 5.38
CA PRO A 165 -2.04 -2.01 6.49
C PRO A 165 -1.16 -1.37 7.59
N PRO A 166 -1.51 -0.18 8.12
CA PRO A 166 -0.74 0.46 9.20
C PRO A 166 -0.67 -0.41 10.46
N VAL A 167 0.47 -0.40 11.17
CA VAL A 167 0.66 -1.16 12.42
C VAL A 167 -0.27 -0.63 13.54
N LEU A 168 -0.69 -1.49 14.47
CA LEU A 168 -1.39 -1.07 15.69
C LEU A 168 -0.47 -0.19 16.56
N THR A 169 -1.03 0.86 17.16
CA THR A 169 -0.32 1.72 18.12
C THR A 169 -0.21 1.09 19.51
N GLY A 170 0.92 1.27 20.20
CA GLY A 170 1.18 0.72 21.54
C GLY A 170 1.90 -0.63 21.53
N GLU A 171 2.09 -1.23 22.70
CA GLU A 171 2.96 -2.41 22.88
C GLU A 171 2.49 -3.65 22.10
N LEU A 172 3.25 -4.02 21.06
CA LEU A 172 3.09 -5.29 20.37
C LEU A 172 4.04 -6.35 20.93
N ASN A 173 3.49 -7.47 21.37
CA ASN A 173 4.31 -8.62 21.75
C ASN A 173 4.93 -9.27 20.50
N LEU A 174 6.23 -9.01 20.30
CA LEU A 174 7.05 -9.45 19.17
C LEU A 174 8.32 -10.19 19.62
N GLY A 175 8.43 -10.59 20.90
CA GLY A 175 9.66 -11.23 21.42
C GLY A 175 9.94 -12.64 20.88
N SER A 176 8.92 -13.28 20.31
CA SER A 176 8.96 -14.61 19.67
C SER A 176 8.13 -14.61 18.40
N ALA A 177 8.54 -15.39 17.40
CA ALA A 177 7.74 -15.62 16.20
C ALA A 177 6.40 -16.29 16.54
N LYS A 178 5.34 -15.95 15.81
CA LYS A 178 3.95 -16.38 16.05
C LYS A 178 3.20 -16.55 14.74
N GLN A 179 2.31 -17.55 14.67
CA GLN A 179 1.39 -17.71 13.56
C GLN A 179 0.24 -16.69 13.66
N ALA A 180 -0.13 -16.10 12.54
CA ALA A 180 -1.20 -15.14 12.39
C ALA A 180 -1.95 -15.39 11.06
N GLN A 181 -2.91 -14.52 10.74
CA GLN A 181 -3.69 -14.60 9.50
C GLN A 181 -3.93 -13.20 8.95
N ILE A 182 -3.81 -13.02 7.63
CA ILE A 182 -4.39 -11.87 6.93
C ILE A 182 -5.87 -12.19 6.71
N VAL A 183 -6.75 -11.38 7.30
CA VAL A 183 -8.18 -11.38 6.99
C VAL A 183 -8.40 -10.34 5.91
N PHE A 184 -8.91 -10.75 4.74
CA PHE A 184 -9.19 -9.81 3.65
C PHE A 184 -10.56 -10.04 2.99
N SER A 185 -11.07 -8.99 2.38
CA SER A 185 -12.30 -9.01 1.59
C SER A 185 -12.30 -7.93 0.52
N VAL A 186 -12.96 -8.20 -0.61
CA VAL A 186 -13.27 -7.20 -1.64
C VAL A 186 -14.78 -7.18 -1.83
N THR A 187 -15.39 -6.00 -1.73
CA THR A 187 -16.84 -5.78 -1.81
C THR A 187 -17.18 -4.84 -2.96
N ASP A 188 -18.12 -5.22 -3.82
CA ASP A 188 -18.67 -4.34 -4.85
C ASP A 188 -19.53 -3.26 -4.17
N ILE A 189 -19.18 -1.99 -4.40
CA ILE A 189 -19.82 -0.83 -3.77
C ILE A 189 -21.23 -0.60 -4.34
N ASP A 190 -21.50 -0.96 -5.60
CA ASP A 190 -22.82 -0.76 -6.23
C ASP A 190 -23.86 -1.77 -5.73
N SER A 191 -23.50 -3.05 -5.61
CA SER A 191 -24.42 -4.09 -5.13
C SER A 191 -24.34 -4.37 -3.63
N GLY A 192 -23.30 -3.89 -2.95
CA GLY A 192 -23.05 -4.14 -1.52
C GLY A 192 -22.72 -5.60 -1.19
N LYS A 193 -22.31 -6.39 -2.19
CA LYS A 193 -21.99 -7.82 -2.04
C LYS A 193 -20.48 -8.04 -1.93
N PRO A 194 -20.01 -8.97 -1.08
CA PRO A 194 -18.64 -9.44 -1.16
C PRO A 194 -18.43 -10.15 -2.52
N VAL A 195 -17.40 -9.73 -3.24
CA VAL A 195 -16.85 -10.44 -4.40
C VAL A 195 -16.01 -11.62 -3.90
N ILE A 196 -15.19 -11.37 -2.87
CA ILE A 196 -14.41 -12.37 -2.15
C ILE A 196 -14.28 -12.00 -0.67
N GLN A 197 -14.21 -13.01 0.18
CA GLN A 197 -13.81 -12.92 1.58
C GLN A 197 -13.03 -14.19 1.90
N ASP A 198 -11.79 -14.05 2.33
CA ASP A 198 -10.85 -15.17 2.53
C ASP A 198 -9.86 -14.84 3.67
N THR A 199 -9.07 -15.82 4.11
CA THR A 199 -8.20 -15.68 5.29
C THR A 199 -6.92 -16.50 5.11
N LEU A 200 -5.82 -15.79 4.88
CA LEU A 200 -4.54 -16.36 4.49
C LEU A 200 -3.62 -16.53 5.71
N PRO A 201 -2.90 -17.66 5.84
CA PRO A 201 -1.91 -17.84 6.90
C PRO A 201 -0.72 -16.90 6.68
N ILE A 202 -0.17 -16.33 7.75
CA ILE A 202 1.07 -15.55 7.70
C ILE A 202 1.85 -15.70 9.02
N GLN A 203 3.17 -15.80 8.94
CA GLN A 203 4.02 -15.86 10.14
C GLN A 203 4.54 -14.47 10.50
N ILE A 204 4.24 -13.99 11.72
CA ILE A 204 4.90 -12.79 12.25
C ILE A 204 6.19 -13.26 12.94
N MET A 205 7.34 -12.85 12.41
CA MET A 205 8.65 -13.16 12.97
C MET A 205 8.90 -12.37 14.27
N SER A 206 9.91 -12.75 15.05
CA SER A 206 10.27 -12.00 16.25
C SER A 206 11.03 -10.71 15.88
N LYS A 207 10.95 -9.68 16.74
CA LYS A 207 11.70 -8.41 16.59
C LYS A 207 13.23 -8.59 16.58
N PHE A 208 13.70 -9.79 16.90
CA PHE A 208 15.11 -10.17 16.96
C PHE A 208 15.58 -10.99 15.74
N ASP A 209 14.67 -11.36 14.83
CA ASP A 209 14.95 -12.31 13.75
C ASP A 209 15.45 -11.55 12.50
N MET A 210 16.72 -11.14 12.52
CA MET A 210 17.38 -10.44 11.41
C MET A 210 17.51 -11.34 10.18
N ILE A 211 17.20 -10.83 8.98
CA ILE A 211 17.60 -11.46 7.72
C ILE A 211 19.09 -11.18 7.47
N ASN A 212 19.94 -12.17 7.72
CA ASN A 212 21.40 -12.06 7.58
C ASN A 212 21.91 -12.53 6.20
N TYR A 213 21.07 -13.21 5.43
CA TYR A 213 21.26 -13.41 3.99
C TYR A 213 19.92 -13.56 3.29
N ASP A 214 19.69 -12.75 2.26
CA ASP A 214 18.55 -12.84 1.34
C ASP A 214 19.07 -13.22 -0.06
N PRO A 215 18.68 -14.38 -0.63
CA PRO A 215 19.17 -14.81 -1.95
C PRO A 215 18.87 -13.83 -3.10
N GLU A 216 17.81 -13.01 -2.97
CA GLU A 216 17.42 -12.01 -3.98
C GLU A 216 18.34 -10.77 -3.96
N LEU A 217 18.77 -10.34 -2.77
CA LEU A 217 19.61 -9.15 -2.59
C LEU A 217 21.11 -9.48 -2.45
N GLY A 218 21.45 -10.74 -2.20
CA GLY A 218 22.82 -11.17 -1.91
C GLY A 218 23.41 -10.38 -0.74
N LEU A 219 24.57 -9.76 -0.94
CA LEU A 219 25.25 -8.97 0.09
C LEU A 219 24.49 -7.71 0.51
N SER A 220 23.60 -7.16 -0.31
CA SER A 220 22.78 -5.99 0.08
C SER A 220 21.73 -6.31 1.14
N SER A 221 21.50 -7.59 1.46
CA SER A 221 20.71 -7.96 2.65
C SER A 221 21.35 -7.48 3.96
N TRP A 222 22.64 -7.13 3.98
CA TRP A 222 23.27 -6.55 5.17
C TRP A 222 22.90 -5.09 5.42
N ASP A 223 22.32 -4.37 4.44
CA ASP A 223 21.73 -3.06 4.69
C ASP A 223 20.60 -3.13 5.75
N TYR A 224 19.94 -4.28 5.90
CA TYR A 224 18.91 -4.52 6.90
C TYR A 224 19.38 -4.27 8.35
N TYR A 225 20.69 -4.32 8.67
CA TYR A 225 21.21 -3.94 9.99
C TYR A 225 20.92 -2.49 10.38
N LEU A 226 20.62 -1.60 9.42
CA LEU A 226 20.14 -0.25 9.70
C LEU A 226 18.81 -0.25 10.48
N SER A 227 17.92 -1.23 10.22
CA SER A 227 16.62 -1.35 10.89
C SER A 227 16.69 -1.79 12.37
N PHE A 228 17.90 -2.06 12.89
CA PHE A 228 18.14 -2.39 14.30
C PHE A 228 18.82 -1.23 15.06
N LEU A 229 19.22 -0.15 14.38
CA LEU A 229 19.73 1.07 15.00
C LEU A 229 18.60 1.83 15.69
N THR A 230 18.76 2.12 16.98
CA THR A 230 17.72 2.75 17.81
C THR A 230 18.29 3.95 18.59
N PRO A 231 18.75 5.01 17.90
CA PRO A 231 19.45 6.14 18.53
C PRO A 231 18.64 6.82 19.65
N GLU A 232 17.31 6.89 19.50
CA GLU A 232 16.43 7.57 20.46
C GLU A 232 15.78 6.63 21.49
N SER A 233 16.28 5.39 21.64
CA SER A 233 15.73 4.45 22.64
C SER A 233 16.17 4.80 24.07
N PRO A 234 15.33 4.52 25.09
CA PRO A 234 15.64 4.85 26.49
C PRO A 234 16.98 4.31 26.99
N GLY A 235 17.36 3.08 26.63
CA GLY A 235 18.63 2.48 27.04
C GLY A 235 19.84 3.14 26.38
N VAL A 236 19.73 3.52 25.10
CA VAL A 236 20.79 4.26 24.37
C VAL A 236 20.97 5.67 24.94
N LEU A 237 19.87 6.34 25.32
CA LEU A 237 19.92 7.63 26.01
C LEU A 237 20.51 7.52 27.43
N GLU A 238 20.21 6.43 28.16
CA GLU A 238 20.85 6.10 29.44
C GLU A 238 22.35 5.82 29.28
N LEU A 239 22.76 5.08 28.24
CA LEU A 239 24.18 4.84 27.93
C LEU A 239 24.93 6.15 27.67
N LYS A 240 24.37 7.05 26.85
CA LYS A 240 24.92 8.40 26.66
C LYS A 240 25.03 9.18 27.97
N ARG A 241 24.05 9.07 28.87
CA ARG A 241 24.10 9.73 30.18
C ARG A 241 25.23 9.16 31.06
N ASN A 242 25.40 7.84 31.13
CA ASN A 242 26.48 7.22 31.90
C ASN A 242 27.86 7.57 31.32
N ALA A 243 28.00 7.67 29.99
CA ALA A 243 29.25 8.07 29.33
C ALA A 243 29.73 9.48 29.69
N VAL A 244 28.82 10.39 30.10
CA VAL A 244 29.20 11.70 30.66
C VAL A 244 29.96 11.54 31.99
N ASP A 245 29.55 10.61 32.84
CA ASP A 245 30.22 10.38 34.13
C ASP A 245 31.56 9.64 33.91
N PHE A 246 31.61 8.68 32.97
CA PHE A 246 32.85 8.01 32.57
C PHE A 246 33.89 8.98 31.97
N VAL A 247 33.50 9.83 31.01
CA VAL A 247 34.44 10.79 30.39
C VAL A 247 34.92 11.85 31.39
N SER A 248 34.06 12.23 32.34
CA SER A 248 34.44 13.09 33.48
C SER A 248 35.45 12.40 34.39
N GLY A 249 35.29 11.11 34.69
CA GLY A 249 36.27 10.34 35.45
C GLY A 249 37.62 10.24 34.72
N LEU A 250 37.60 9.84 33.45
CA LEU A 250 38.78 9.66 32.60
C LEU A 250 39.59 10.95 32.39
N THR A 251 38.92 12.10 32.29
CA THR A 251 39.57 13.41 32.05
C THR A 251 39.78 14.25 33.31
N GLY A 252 39.55 13.69 34.51
CA GLY A 252 39.73 14.41 35.78
C GLY A 252 38.76 15.60 35.96
N GLY A 253 37.57 15.53 35.35
CA GLY A 253 36.53 16.55 35.38
C GLY A 253 36.66 17.66 34.32
N GLN A 254 37.55 17.51 33.32
CA GLN A 254 37.71 18.51 32.26
C GLN A 254 36.66 18.36 31.14
N PHE A 255 36.37 17.14 30.71
CA PHE A 255 35.35 16.84 29.71
C PHE A 255 34.13 16.24 30.41
N THR A 256 32.96 16.85 30.27
CA THR A 256 31.75 16.52 31.07
C THR A 256 30.48 16.45 30.22
N MET A 257 30.61 16.04 28.95
CA MET A 257 29.50 15.98 28.00
C MET A 257 29.76 15.04 26.82
N ILE A 258 28.69 14.42 26.30
CA ILE A 258 28.67 13.74 24.99
C ILE A 258 27.89 14.67 24.06
N GLN A 259 28.59 15.36 23.16
CA GLN A 259 28.09 16.48 22.36
C GLN A 259 28.29 16.34 20.83
N GLY A 260 28.77 15.19 20.36
CA GLY A 260 29.02 14.96 18.95
C GLY A 260 30.19 15.80 18.42
N TYR A 261 30.04 16.30 17.21
CA TYR A 261 30.96 17.22 16.54
C TYR A 261 30.78 18.69 16.92
N GLN A 262 30.38 18.96 18.17
CA GLN A 262 30.56 20.28 18.77
C GLN A 262 31.98 20.34 19.35
N ASP A 263 32.65 21.48 19.16
CA ASP A 263 33.97 21.72 19.77
C ASP A 263 33.82 21.97 21.27
N SER A 264 34.56 21.24 22.09
CA SER A 264 34.60 21.41 23.54
C SER A 264 35.54 22.53 23.99
N GLY A 265 36.38 23.05 23.10
CA GLY A 265 37.46 24.00 23.41
C GLY A 265 38.62 23.40 24.21
N LEU A 266 38.55 22.11 24.56
CA LEU A 266 39.53 21.41 25.40
C LEU A 266 40.79 21.02 24.62
N PHE A 267 40.65 20.63 23.35
CA PHE A 267 41.72 20.00 22.56
C PHE A 267 42.35 20.95 21.53
N GLY A 268 41.78 22.15 21.33
CA GLY A 268 42.34 23.20 20.47
C GLY A 268 42.49 22.75 19.02
N SER A 269 43.73 22.55 18.54
CA SER A 269 43.99 22.05 17.19
C SER A 269 43.88 20.53 17.03
N GLN A 270 43.74 19.79 18.13
CA GLN A 270 43.59 18.32 18.16
C GLN A 270 42.11 17.92 18.28
N ILE A 271 41.28 18.49 17.40
CA ILE A 271 39.82 18.37 17.48
C ILE A 271 39.34 16.92 17.39
N GLU A 272 40.12 16.04 16.75
CA GLU A 272 39.91 14.59 16.70
C GLU A 272 39.80 13.94 18.09
N LEU A 273 40.50 14.46 19.10
CA LEU A 273 40.43 13.94 20.47
C LEU A 273 39.03 14.11 21.08
N ASN A 274 38.27 15.11 20.65
CA ASN A 274 36.88 15.31 21.05
C ASN A 274 36.01 14.09 20.68
N THR A 275 36.26 13.48 19.52
CA THR A 275 35.56 12.27 19.05
C THR A 275 36.12 11.02 19.75
N TYR A 276 37.45 10.91 19.87
CA TYR A 276 38.11 9.79 20.58
C TYR A 276 37.58 9.59 22.00
N TYR A 277 37.58 10.64 22.83
CA TYR A 277 37.16 10.53 24.23
C TYR A 277 35.67 10.21 24.38
N GLN A 278 34.80 10.68 23.48
CA GLN A 278 33.37 10.34 23.48
C GLN A 278 33.13 8.88 23.07
N ALA A 279 33.81 8.39 22.03
CA ALA A 279 33.73 6.99 21.60
C ALA A 279 34.23 6.02 22.69
N LEU A 280 35.37 6.33 23.30
CA LEU A 280 35.93 5.56 24.41
C LEU A 280 35.01 5.55 25.64
N ALA A 281 34.39 6.68 25.95
CA ALA A 281 33.48 6.80 27.09
C ALA A 281 32.16 6.05 26.91
N LEU A 282 31.66 5.90 25.68
CA LEU A 282 30.50 5.06 25.39
C LEU A 282 30.81 3.58 25.61
N GLN A 283 31.96 3.08 25.15
CA GLN A 283 32.39 1.70 25.46
C GLN A 283 32.63 1.51 26.98
N GLY A 284 33.27 2.48 27.62
CA GLY A 284 33.51 2.50 29.06
C GLY A 284 32.21 2.41 29.88
N ALA A 285 31.23 3.28 29.58
CA ALA A 285 29.93 3.27 30.23
C ALA A 285 29.15 1.96 29.96
N MET A 286 29.21 1.40 28.76
CA MET A 286 28.61 0.09 28.45
C MET A 286 29.21 -1.03 29.34
N SER A 287 30.52 -0.98 29.59
CA SER A 287 31.20 -1.87 30.54
C SER A 287 30.78 -1.62 32.01
N GLU A 288 30.61 -0.37 32.44
CA GLU A 288 30.20 -0.02 33.81
C GLU A 288 28.72 -0.33 34.10
N MET A 289 27.83 -0.12 33.12
CA MET A 289 26.44 -0.61 33.14
C MET A 289 26.38 -2.14 33.30
N GLY A 290 27.48 -2.84 33.02
CA GLY A 290 27.71 -4.24 33.34
C GLY A 290 27.66 -5.17 32.12
N VAL A 291 27.55 -4.64 30.90
CA VAL A 291 27.48 -5.45 29.68
C VAL A 291 28.77 -6.25 29.50
N ARG A 292 28.67 -7.54 29.18
CA ARG A 292 29.82 -8.40 28.88
C ARG A 292 29.68 -9.05 27.51
N TYR A 293 30.81 -9.20 26.83
CA TYR A 293 30.85 -9.85 25.53
C TYR A 293 30.48 -11.33 25.65
N ASN A 294 29.48 -11.74 24.87
CA ASN A 294 29.02 -13.11 24.80
C ASN A 294 29.66 -13.80 23.60
N ASN A 295 30.76 -14.52 23.80
CA ASN A 295 31.43 -15.28 22.74
C ASN A 295 30.70 -16.60 22.40
N ALA A 296 29.37 -16.55 22.31
CA ALA A 296 28.52 -17.67 21.92
C ALA A 296 28.50 -17.82 20.39
N TRP A 297 28.19 -19.02 19.92
CA TRP A 297 28.04 -19.28 18.49
C TRP A 297 26.84 -18.53 17.91
N TYR A 298 26.98 -18.00 16.68
CA TYR A 298 25.93 -17.28 15.98
C TYR A 298 24.61 -18.06 15.94
N SER A 299 23.54 -17.46 16.48
CA SER A 299 22.20 -18.05 16.51
C SER A 299 21.53 -17.98 15.14
N MET A 300 22.02 -18.78 14.19
CA MET A 300 21.52 -18.85 12.82
C MET A 300 20.30 -19.78 12.70
N SER A 301 19.34 -19.38 11.87
CA SER A 301 18.19 -20.20 11.44
C SER A 301 17.84 -19.94 9.96
N GLN A 302 16.78 -20.55 9.45
CA GLN A 302 16.27 -20.35 8.09
C GLN A 302 14.77 -20.08 8.11
N SER A 303 14.29 -19.30 7.14
CA SER A 303 12.87 -19.04 6.90
C SER A 303 12.66 -18.88 5.38
N GLY A 304 12.03 -19.87 4.77
CA GLY A 304 12.17 -20.09 3.32
C GLY A 304 13.66 -20.26 2.95
N ASP A 305 14.06 -19.67 1.83
CA ASP A 305 15.47 -19.66 1.39
C ASP A 305 16.34 -18.59 2.10
N LYS A 306 15.76 -17.77 2.98
CA LYS A 306 16.45 -16.68 3.69
C LYS A 306 17.16 -17.22 4.94
N MET A 307 18.41 -16.84 5.15
CA MET A 307 19.14 -17.15 6.39
C MET A 307 18.94 -16.04 7.41
N LEU A 308 18.55 -16.43 8.62
CA LEU A 308 18.29 -15.51 9.71
C LEU A 308 19.38 -15.59 10.76
N GLN A 309 19.67 -14.49 11.44
CA GLN A 309 20.45 -14.44 12.68
C GLN A 309 19.56 -13.86 13.79
N ARG A 310 19.59 -14.44 14.99
CA ARG A 310 18.98 -13.78 16.15
C ARG A 310 19.91 -12.67 16.67
N VAL A 311 19.39 -11.45 16.76
CA VAL A 311 20.12 -10.23 17.14
C VAL A 311 19.25 -9.40 18.09
N GLN A 312 19.77 -9.07 19.27
CA GLN A 312 19.16 -8.12 20.22
C GLN A 312 19.17 -6.69 19.68
N LEU A 313 18.13 -5.91 20.02
CA LEU A 313 18.18 -4.45 19.88
C LEU A 313 19.03 -3.86 21.02
N PRO A 314 19.62 -2.66 20.86
CA PRO A 314 20.39 -1.97 21.88
C PRO A 314 19.81 -1.98 23.30
N ASP A 315 18.51 -1.69 23.46
CA ASP A 315 17.84 -1.72 24.77
C ASP A 315 17.80 -3.14 25.39
N ASP A 316 17.59 -4.18 24.57
CA ASP A 316 17.62 -5.57 25.04
C ASP A 316 19.05 -5.97 25.44
N THR A 317 20.08 -5.57 24.70
CA THR A 317 21.50 -5.81 25.02
C THR A 317 21.97 -5.10 26.30
N LEU A 318 21.58 -3.82 26.46
CA LEU A 318 21.95 -3.02 27.63
C LEU A 318 21.22 -3.51 28.90
N SER A 319 19.96 -3.95 28.78
CA SER A 319 19.19 -4.48 29.90
C SER A 319 19.54 -5.94 30.26
N SER A 320 19.83 -6.80 29.27
CA SER A 320 20.29 -8.18 29.48
C SER A 320 21.74 -8.26 29.96
N LYS A 321 22.51 -7.20 29.73
CA LYS A 321 23.94 -7.07 30.05
C LYS A 321 24.82 -8.09 29.33
N SER A 322 24.38 -8.57 28.17
CA SER A 322 25.07 -9.58 27.38
C SER A 322 24.84 -9.37 25.89
N GLY A 323 25.91 -9.33 25.10
CA GLY A 323 25.82 -9.15 23.65
C GLY A 323 26.94 -9.81 22.86
N VAL A 324 26.62 -10.33 21.67
CA VAL A 324 27.61 -10.71 20.64
C VAL A 324 28.11 -9.45 19.90
N CYS A 325 29.09 -9.60 19.00
CA CYS A 325 29.82 -8.49 18.37
C CYS A 325 28.93 -7.48 17.63
N ILE A 326 27.87 -7.94 16.95
CA ILE A 326 26.91 -7.06 16.28
C ILE A 326 25.94 -6.40 17.27
N GLU A 327 25.62 -7.04 18.40
CA GLU A 327 24.71 -6.48 19.41
C GLU A 327 25.41 -5.34 20.19
N THR A 328 26.67 -5.53 20.59
CA THR A 328 27.50 -4.47 21.17
C THR A 328 27.77 -3.34 20.17
N SER A 329 27.94 -3.67 18.88
CA SER A 329 28.13 -2.68 17.83
C SER A 329 26.87 -1.87 17.52
N LEU A 330 25.69 -2.48 17.50
CA LEU A 330 24.41 -1.76 17.35
C LEU A 330 24.17 -0.79 18.51
N ALA A 331 24.51 -1.16 19.75
CA ALA A 331 24.38 -0.29 20.92
C ALA A 331 25.31 0.93 20.85
N ILE A 332 26.60 0.72 20.56
CA ILE A 332 27.58 1.80 20.42
C ILE A 332 27.27 2.68 19.20
N ALA A 333 26.89 2.09 18.06
CA ALA A 333 26.55 2.83 16.86
C ALA A 333 25.30 3.71 17.06
N SER A 334 24.26 3.19 17.72
CA SER A 334 23.06 3.95 18.06
C SER A 334 23.38 5.13 19.00
N ALA A 335 24.26 4.93 19.99
CA ALA A 335 24.66 5.98 20.92
C ALA A 335 25.51 7.09 20.27
N LEU A 336 26.42 6.75 19.35
CA LEU A 336 27.19 7.71 18.56
C LEU A 336 26.28 8.46 17.55
N GLN A 337 25.32 7.76 16.92
CA GLN A 337 24.36 8.37 16.00
C GLN A 337 23.44 9.35 16.75
N SER A 338 22.97 8.98 17.94
CA SER A 338 22.21 9.87 18.83
C SER A 338 23.05 11.02 19.40
N ALA A 339 24.39 10.93 19.37
CA ALA A 339 25.28 12.07 19.62
C ALA A 339 25.44 13.00 18.40
N GLY A 340 24.83 12.67 17.24
CA GLY A 340 24.95 13.45 16.00
C GLY A 340 26.27 13.22 15.26
N MET A 341 26.90 12.06 15.43
CA MET A 341 28.14 11.70 14.74
C MET A 341 27.90 10.95 13.41
N ASN A 342 28.91 10.90 12.54
CA ASN A 342 28.91 10.12 11.30
C ASN A 342 29.43 8.71 11.61
N VAL A 343 28.53 7.74 11.64
CA VAL A 343 28.77 6.39 12.19
C VAL A 343 28.58 5.32 11.13
N PHE A 344 29.36 4.26 11.22
CA PHE A 344 29.37 3.14 10.29
C PHE A 344 29.42 1.82 11.07
N LEU A 345 28.55 0.87 10.73
CA LEU A 345 28.71 -0.54 11.12
C LEU A 345 29.70 -1.19 10.15
N ILE A 346 30.74 -1.83 10.69
CA ILE A 346 31.83 -2.42 9.91
C ILE A 346 31.87 -3.92 10.18
N PHE A 347 31.82 -4.71 9.12
CA PHE A 347 31.74 -6.16 9.18
C PHE A 347 32.94 -6.77 8.44
N PRO A 348 34.11 -6.90 9.08
CA PRO A 348 35.18 -7.78 8.59
C PRO A 348 34.71 -9.26 8.65
N PRO A 349 35.34 -10.18 7.89
CA PRO A 349 34.91 -11.57 7.83
C PRO A 349 34.70 -12.22 9.21
N GLY A 350 33.44 -12.57 9.53
CA GLY A 350 33.09 -13.28 10.76
C GLY A 350 33.10 -12.46 12.06
N HIS A 351 33.14 -11.12 12.00
CA HIS A 351 33.11 -10.21 13.16
C HIS A 351 32.33 -8.91 12.84
N ALA A 352 32.00 -8.12 13.85
CA ALA A 352 31.30 -6.84 13.70
C ALA A 352 31.77 -5.82 14.74
N GLN A 353 31.98 -4.59 14.28
CA GLN A 353 32.55 -3.47 15.04
C GLN A 353 31.95 -2.14 14.54
N VAL A 354 32.32 -1.02 15.16
CA VAL A 354 31.84 0.32 14.76
C VAL A 354 33.00 1.16 14.26
N ALA A 355 32.77 2.03 13.28
CA ALA A 355 33.64 3.16 13.00
C ALA A 355 32.88 4.48 13.13
N VAL A 356 33.59 5.53 13.52
CA VAL A 356 33.10 6.91 13.56
C VAL A 356 34.09 7.82 12.84
N GLU A 357 33.59 8.72 12.00
CA GLU A 357 34.45 9.71 11.33
C GLU A 357 35.04 10.67 12.37
N LEU A 358 36.32 11.04 12.24
CA LEU A 358 37.02 11.95 13.17
C LEU A 358 36.28 13.28 13.33
N TRP A 359 35.85 13.85 12.21
CA TRP A 359 35.14 15.13 12.10
C TRP A 359 34.37 15.15 10.77
N PRO A 360 33.24 15.89 10.62
CA PRO A 360 32.41 15.81 9.42
C PRO A 360 33.17 16.06 8.12
N ASN A 361 33.18 15.05 7.25
CA ASN A 361 33.86 15.04 5.94
C ASN A 361 35.40 15.08 6.03
N SER A 362 36.01 14.62 7.13
CA SER A 362 37.47 14.42 7.19
C SER A 362 37.93 13.24 6.32
N GLY A 363 37.10 12.20 6.16
CA GLY A 363 37.50 10.96 5.50
C GLY A 363 38.53 10.13 6.28
N GLU A 364 38.69 10.40 7.56
CA GLU A 364 39.57 9.70 8.51
C GLU A 364 38.73 9.20 9.70
N TYR A 365 39.05 8.03 10.26
CA TYR A 365 38.12 7.29 11.12
C TYR A 365 38.76 6.78 12.41
N TYR A 366 37.96 6.72 13.47
CA TYR A 366 38.22 5.89 14.64
C TYR A 366 37.45 4.57 14.51
N LEU A 367 38.18 3.46 14.55
CA LEU A 367 37.62 2.10 14.60
C LEU A 367 37.50 1.67 16.07
N ILE A 368 36.32 1.22 16.47
CA ILE A 368 35.93 0.93 17.84
C ILE A 368 35.66 -0.57 17.97
N GLU A 369 36.53 -1.27 18.69
CA GLU A 369 36.38 -2.69 19.01
C GLU A 369 35.41 -2.87 20.19
N THR A 370 34.15 -3.14 19.87
CA THR A 370 33.05 -3.15 20.86
C THR A 370 33.01 -4.43 21.72
N THR A 371 33.80 -5.47 21.38
CA THR A 371 33.86 -6.73 22.14
C THR A 371 34.82 -6.70 23.33
N ILE A 372 35.64 -5.65 23.47
CA ILE A 372 36.47 -5.43 24.67
C ILE A 372 35.55 -5.00 25.82
N LEU A 373 35.06 -6.01 26.56
CA LEU A 373 34.19 -5.88 27.73
C LEU A 373 34.58 -6.95 28.79
N PRO A 374 35.00 -6.58 30.00
CA PRO A 374 35.03 -5.22 30.55
C PRO A 374 36.15 -4.35 29.97
N VAL A 375 35.94 -3.04 30.02
CA VAL A 375 36.98 -2.03 29.83
C VAL A 375 37.80 -1.90 31.12
N ASP A 376 39.11 -1.87 31.01
CA ASP A 376 40.05 -1.66 32.12
C ASP A 376 41.30 -0.86 31.68
N GLY A 377 42.16 -0.50 32.64
CA GLY A 377 43.35 0.31 32.38
C GLY A 377 44.47 -0.38 31.59
N GLU A 378 44.42 -1.70 31.40
CA GLU A 378 45.36 -2.44 30.55
C GLU A 378 44.85 -2.47 29.09
N ASN A 379 43.54 -2.63 28.90
CA ASN A 379 42.91 -2.76 27.57
C ASN A 379 42.39 -1.44 26.95
N VAL A 380 42.28 -0.35 27.73
CA VAL A 380 41.71 0.94 27.28
C VAL A 380 42.27 1.46 25.95
N ASN A 381 43.57 1.26 25.70
CA ASN A 381 44.28 1.77 24.53
C ASN A 381 44.02 0.97 23.24
N SER A 382 43.42 -0.23 23.33
CA SER A 382 43.08 -1.05 22.15
C SER A 382 41.63 -0.95 21.71
N ILE A 383 40.78 -0.22 22.46
CA ILE A 383 39.36 -0.06 22.15
C ILE A 383 39.14 0.83 20.94
N VAL A 384 39.75 2.02 20.94
CA VAL A 384 39.57 3.04 19.89
C VAL A 384 40.89 3.21 19.15
N SER A 385 40.95 2.71 17.91
CA SER A 385 42.15 2.79 17.06
C SER A 385 41.97 3.79 15.93
N TYR A 386 42.99 4.58 15.65
CA TYR A 386 42.99 5.57 14.57
C TYR A 386 43.23 4.90 13.20
N LYS A 387 42.62 5.46 12.15
CA LYS A 387 42.87 5.17 10.74
C LYS A 387 42.91 6.48 9.94
N THR A 388 44.07 6.77 9.36
CA THR A 388 44.17 7.75 8.25
C THR A 388 43.35 7.29 7.05
N GLN A 389 43.10 8.20 6.09
CA GLN A 389 42.34 7.87 4.87
C GLN A 389 42.90 6.65 4.11
N GLN A 390 44.22 6.48 4.02
CA GLN A 390 44.82 5.34 3.33
C GLN A 390 44.68 4.04 4.15
N GLU A 391 44.99 4.08 5.45
CA GLU A 391 44.83 2.90 6.32
C GLU A 391 43.38 2.44 6.38
N TRP A 392 42.42 3.36 6.28
CA TRP A 392 41.00 3.05 6.15
C TRP A 392 40.68 2.31 4.84
N LEU A 393 41.16 2.84 3.70
CA LEU A 393 40.96 2.22 2.38
C LEU A 393 41.61 0.83 2.29
N ASP A 394 42.78 0.64 2.91
CA ASP A 394 43.46 -0.65 2.99
C ASP A 394 42.69 -1.62 3.90
N TYR A 395 42.19 -1.13 5.05
CA TYR A 395 41.43 -1.92 6.03
C TYR A 395 40.12 -2.46 5.44
N ILE A 396 39.33 -1.63 4.76
CA ILE A 396 38.06 -2.08 4.15
C ILE A 396 38.28 -3.07 2.99
N GLN A 397 39.48 -3.12 2.40
CA GLN A 397 39.83 -4.08 1.35
C GLN A 397 40.38 -5.41 1.90
N ASN A 398 40.99 -5.43 3.08
CA ASN A 398 41.61 -6.63 3.68
C ASN A 398 41.60 -6.55 5.22
N GLY A 399 40.44 -6.81 5.83
CA GLY A 399 40.14 -6.44 7.23
C GLY A 399 41.01 -7.08 8.31
N TYR A 400 41.72 -8.17 8.00
CA TYR A 400 42.67 -8.83 8.89
C TYR A 400 44.11 -8.89 8.34
N GLY A 401 44.35 -8.33 7.15
CA GLY A 401 45.66 -8.39 6.47
C GLY A 401 46.02 -9.76 5.87
N ASP A 402 45.27 -10.83 6.17
CA ASP A 402 45.60 -12.23 5.87
C ASP A 402 45.01 -12.76 4.54
N GLY A 403 44.16 -11.97 3.87
CA GLY A 403 43.48 -12.36 2.63
C GLY A 403 42.13 -13.07 2.83
N SER A 404 41.60 -13.12 4.05
CA SER A 404 40.25 -13.63 4.34
C SER A 404 39.11 -12.81 3.70
N GLY A 405 39.33 -11.52 3.44
CA GLY A 405 38.41 -10.66 2.69
C GLY A 405 38.40 -9.19 3.11
N GLY A 406 37.68 -8.37 2.34
CA GLY A 406 37.35 -7.00 2.72
C GLY A 406 36.21 -6.92 3.74
N CYS A 407 35.99 -5.73 4.27
CA CYS A 407 34.85 -5.44 5.14
C CYS A 407 33.62 -5.04 4.33
N TYR A 408 32.44 -5.48 4.75
CA TYR A 408 31.22 -4.75 4.40
C TYR A 408 31.12 -3.49 5.28
N VAL A 409 30.71 -2.37 4.71
CA VAL A 409 30.76 -1.04 5.34
C VAL A 409 29.40 -0.37 5.18
N LEU A 410 28.70 -0.18 6.29
CA LEU A 410 27.31 0.26 6.32
C LEU A 410 27.18 1.59 7.05
N ASN A 411 26.92 2.67 6.30
CA ASN A 411 26.75 4.02 6.86
C ASN A 411 25.40 4.13 7.59
N CYS A 412 25.44 4.30 8.92
CA CYS A 412 24.26 4.40 9.77
C CYS A 412 23.31 5.54 9.38
N GLY A 413 23.85 6.62 8.79
CA GLY A 413 23.07 7.76 8.30
C GLY A 413 22.16 7.44 7.11
N LEU A 414 22.32 6.28 6.46
CA LEU A 414 21.44 5.85 5.36
C LEU A 414 20.11 5.27 5.85
N ALA A 415 19.97 4.92 7.13
CA ALA A 415 18.76 4.28 7.68
C ALA A 415 17.46 5.03 7.27
N THR A 416 17.39 6.33 7.56
CA THR A 416 16.23 7.16 7.20
C THR A 416 16.06 7.35 5.69
N ALA A 417 17.15 7.38 4.93
CA ALA A 417 17.12 7.60 3.47
C ALA A 417 16.67 6.36 2.69
N LEU A 418 16.92 5.17 3.23
CA LEU A 418 16.47 3.86 2.73
C LEU A 418 15.14 3.41 3.37
N GLY A 419 14.59 4.19 4.30
CA GLY A 419 13.41 3.83 5.10
C GLY A 419 13.66 2.75 6.16
N LEU A 420 14.85 2.13 6.17
CA LEU A 420 15.28 1.02 7.04
C LEU A 420 15.42 1.48 8.50
N LEU A 421 14.27 1.70 9.12
CA LEU A 421 14.10 2.22 10.48
C LEU A 421 13.40 1.18 11.36
N PRO A 422 13.81 1.03 12.62
CA PRO A 422 13.19 0.11 13.56
C PRO A 422 11.69 0.38 13.70
N LEU A 423 10.92 -0.70 13.86
CA LEU A 423 9.51 -0.59 14.22
C LEU A 423 9.38 -0.03 15.63
N THR A 424 9.04 1.25 15.70
CA THR A 424 8.79 2.03 16.92
C THR A 424 7.28 2.26 17.06
N ASN A 425 6.75 2.04 18.26
CA ASN A 425 5.35 1.63 18.49
C ASN A 425 4.71 2.31 19.71
#